data_AF-A0A533YE86-F1
#
_entry.id   AF-A0A533YE86-F1
#
_cell.length_a   1.000
_cell.length_b   1.000
_cell.length_c   1.000
_cell.angle_alpha   90.00
_cell.angle_beta   90.00
_cell.angle_gamma   90.00
#
_symmetry.space_group_name_H-M   'P 1'
#
loop_
_entity.id
_entity.type
_entity.pdbx_description
1 polymer ?
#
loop_
_entity_poly.entity_id
_entity_poly.type
_entity_poly.pdbx_seq_one_letter_code
_entity_poly.pdbx_strand_id
1 'polypeptide(L)'
;MKLHLNGCLLLFAATMGACSVITPPPSPTSPFFIADARDAKLYQALAKKQEALLARCAESHSCDHVNFTRALVALFENRELAAKHFQKVVAIAPKSRLALTSLLWLRLLENGWSPFWGEGLFAEATERLVRDLLDRELLLQQLMVVKELDAASVEALERELSIRGKQLEELSIKREAPRAEADGAVLQSLQRQVSERDKKIEELTNQLEALKRIDQEMREKTRPIRPSTNAIPP
;
A
#
# COMPACT_ATOMS: atom_id res chain seq x y z
N MET A 1 -56.83 55.19 79.45
CA MET A 1 -56.27 53.84 79.30
C MET A 1 -56.28 53.50 77.82
N LYS A 2 -55.09 53.37 77.22
CA LYS A 2 -54.89 52.98 75.82
C LYS A 2 -54.75 51.46 75.77
N LEU A 3 -55.50 50.77 74.91
CA LEU A 3 -55.06 49.50 74.37
C LEU A 3 -55.25 49.52 72.86
N HIS A 4 -54.12 49.37 72.17
CA HIS A 4 -53.95 49.45 70.74
C HIS A 4 -54.51 48.20 70.06
N LEU A 5 -55.40 48.45 69.11
CA LEU A 5 -55.74 47.59 67.99
C LEU A 5 -54.55 47.62 67.01
N ASN A 6 -53.73 46.57 66.97
CA ASN A 6 -52.88 46.16 65.83
C ASN A 6 -51.94 45.04 66.27
N GLY A 7 -52.28 43.80 65.92
CA GLY A 7 -51.46 42.64 66.23
C GLY A 7 -52.04 41.37 65.64
N CYS A 8 -52.31 41.34 64.34
CA CYS A 8 -52.72 40.09 63.69
C CYS A 8 -52.47 40.07 62.17
N LEU A 9 -51.39 40.69 61.70
CA LEU A 9 -50.94 40.51 60.32
C LEU A 9 -49.42 40.66 60.33
N LEU A 10 -48.69 39.55 60.13
CA LEU A 10 -47.28 39.42 59.73
C LEU A 10 -46.66 38.17 60.38
N LEU A 11 -47.17 36.97 60.08
CA LEU A 11 -46.50 35.72 60.51
C LEU A 11 -46.70 34.52 59.56
N PHE A 12 -46.86 34.75 58.25
CA PHE A 12 -46.78 33.67 57.25
C PHE A 12 -46.15 34.18 55.94
N ALA A 13 -44.83 34.32 55.95
CA ALA A 13 -44.02 34.44 54.73
C ALA A 13 -42.62 33.87 55.00
N ALA A 14 -42.56 32.57 55.33
CA ALA A 14 -41.32 31.83 55.44
C ALA A 14 -41.51 30.43 54.84
N THR A 15 -41.72 30.37 53.52
CA THR A 15 -41.58 29.10 52.79
C THR A 15 -40.82 29.35 51.49
N MET A 16 -39.81 28.50 51.28
CA MET A 16 -39.11 28.23 50.02
C MET A 16 -38.15 29.31 49.49
N GLY A 17 -37.08 29.57 50.24
CA GLY A 17 -35.82 30.01 49.63
C GLY A 17 -35.16 28.81 48.94
N ALA A 18 -35.45 28.60 47.66
CA ALA A 18 -34.62 27.73 46.84
C ALA A 18 -33.28 28.44 46.63
N CYS A 19 -32.21 27.96 47.26
CA CYS A 19 -30.86 28.35 46.88
C CYS A 19 -30.59 27.77 45.50
N SER A 20 -30.83 28.55 44.44
CA SER A 20 -30.17 28.30 43.16
C SER A 20 -28.67 28.48 43.40
N VAL A 21 -27.95 27.38 43.57
CA VAL A 21 -26.49 27.37 43.44
C VAL A 21 -26.23 27.75 41.99
N ILE A 22 -25.93 29.01 41.74
CA ILE A 22 -25.37 29.46 40.47
C ILE A 22 -23.97 28.87 40.43
N THR A 23 -23.84 27.66 39.90
CA THR A 23 -22.55 27.06 39.63
C THR A 23 -21.84 27.98 38.64
N PRO A 24 -20.65 28.51 38.95
CA PRO A 24 -19.91 29.32 38.00
C PRO A 24 -19.65 28.50 36.73
N PRO A 25 -19.64 29.13 35.54
CA PRO A 25 -19.36 28.43 34.30
C PRO A 25 -18.00 27.71 34.41
N PRO A 26 -17.90 26.46 33.93
CA PRO A 26 -16.66 25.69 34.03
C PRO A 26 -15.51 26.43 33.31
N SER A 27 -14.35 26.52 33.97
CA SER A 27 -13.19 27.21 33.41
C SER A 27 -12.75 26.58 32.08
N PRO A 28 -12.36 27.36 31.06
CA PRO A 28 -11.94 26.82 29.76
C PRO A 28 -10.68 25.93 29.86
N THR A 29 -9.90 26.11 30.92
CA THR A 29 -8.71 25.31 31.20
C THR A 29 -8.98 24.03 31.98
N SER A 30 -10.19 23.87 32.52
CA SER A 30 -10.58 22.66 33.25
C SER A 30 -10.94 21.52 32.30
N PRO A 31 -10.76 20.25 32.70
CA PRO A 31 -11.06 19.10 31.85
C PRO A 31 -12.56 18.92 31.66
N PHE A 32 -12.96 18.39 30.51
CA PHE A 32 -14.34 18.08 30.18
C PHE A 32 -14.83 16.79 30.86
N PHE A 33 -13.95 15.79 30.95
CA PHE A 33 -14.17 14.54 31.69
C PHE A 33 -13.10 14.36 32.77
N ILE A 34 -13.44 13.66 33.86
CA ILE A 34 -12.50 13.36 34.94
C ILE A 34 -11.97 11.95 34.73
N ALA A 35 -10.68 11.82 34.42
CA ALA A 35 -10.05 10.51 34.29
C ALA A 35 -9.86 9.85 35.66
N ASP A 36 -10.01 8.53 35.72
CA ASP A 36 -9.63 7.76 36.91
C ASP A 36 -8.09 7.74 37.08
N ALA A 37 -7.61 7.29 38.24
CA ALA A 37 -6.17 7.32 38.54
C ALA A 37 -5.31 6.44 37.61
N ARG A 38 -5.88 5.39 37.00
CA ARG A 38 -5.17 4.52 36.06
C ARG A 38 -5.13 5.15 34.67
N ASP A 39 -6.28 5.66 34.23
CA ASP A 39 -6.47 6.31 32.95
C ASP A 39 -5.69 7.61 32.85
N ALA A 40 -5.56 8.38 33.94
CA ALA A 40 -4.78 9.60 33.96
C ALA A 40 -3.32 9.38 33.50
N LYS A 41 -2.69 8.30 33.96
CA LYS A 41 -1.32 7.93 33.52
C LYS A 41 -1.29 7.50 32.06
N LEU A 42 -2.29 6.72 31.64
CA LEU A 42 -2.41 6.26 30.26
C LEU A 42 -2.60 7.43 29.29
N TYR A 43 -3.51 8.35 29.60
CA TYR A 43 -3.78 9.54 28.79
C TYR A 43 -2.59 10.48 28.75
N GLN A 44 -1.86 10.66 29.86
CA GLN A 44 -0.62 11.43 29.84
C GLN A 44 0.44 10.81 28.92
N ALA A 45 0.61 9.48 28.95
CA ALA A 45 1.53 8.78 28.05
C ALA A 45 1.08 8.89 26.58
N LEU A 46 -0.22 8.74 26.33
CA LEU A 46 -0.81 8.88 25.01
C LEU A 46 -0.65 10.31 24.47
N ALA A 47 -0.90 11.34 25.27
CA ALA A 47 -0.69 12.73 24.90
C ALA A 47 0.75 12.97 24.44
N LYS A 48 1.74 12.53 25.23
CA LYS A 48 3.17 12.63 24.86
C LYS A 48 3.49 11.94 23.53
N LYS A 49 2.92 10.74 23.32
CA LYS A 49 3.09 9.99 22.08
C LYS A 49 2.48 10.75 20.89
N GLN A 50 1.28 11.33 21.05
CA GLN A 50 0.64 12.09 19.98
C GLN A 50 1.41 13.38 19.66
N GLU A 51 1.97 14.10 20.64
CA GLU A 51 2.81 15.27 20.36
C GLU A 51 4.06 14.90 19.53
N ALA A 52 4.69 13.77 19.84
CA ALA A 52 5.81 13.26 19.04
C ALA A 52 5.40 12.91 17.60
N LEU A 53 4.19 12.38 17.40
CA LEU A 53 3.64 12.11 16.07
C LEU A 53 3.29 13.40 15.33
N LEU A 54 2.71 14.39 16.01
CA LEU A 54 2.39 15.70 15.44
C LEU A 54 3.64 16.44 14.95
N ALA A 55 4.77 16.27 15.63
CA ALA A 55 6.05 16.85 15.19
C ALA A 55 6.56 16.26 13.86
N ARG A 56 6.13 15.04 13.50
CA ARG A 56 6.62 14.32 12.31
C ARG A 56 5.59 14.25 11.18
N CYS A 57 4.32 14.50 11.46
CA CYS A 57 3.24 14.24 10.51
C CYS A 57 3.20 15.24 9.33
N ALA A 58 3.79 16.42 9.46
CA ALA A 58 3.81 17.43 8.41
C ALA A 58 4.53 16.99 7.11
N GLU A 59 5.35 15.94 7.17
CA GLU A 59 6.22 15.52 6.07
C GLU A 59 5.67 14.36 5.22
N SER A 60 4.75 13.53 5.74
CA SER A 60 4.37 12.28 5.05
C SER A 60 2.87 11.93 5.00
N HIS A 61 2.00 12.53 5.83
CA HIS A 61 0.59 12.14 5.91
C HIS A 61 -0.33 13.25 6.43
N SER A 62 -1.65 13.10 6.24
CA SER A 62 -2.61 14.01 6.87
C SER A 62 -2.58 13.81 8.40
N CYS A 63 -2.28 14.88 9.14
CA CYS A 63 -2.23 14.84 10.60
C CYS A 63 -3.63 14.83 11.26
N ASP A 64 -4.70 14.60 10.52
CA ASP A 64 -6.08 14.73 10.99
C ASP A 64 -6.41 13.66 12.05
N HIS A 65 -6.04 12.39 11.82
CA HIS A 65 -6.20 11.33 12.84
C HIS A 65 -5.36 11.58 14.10
N VAL A 66 -4.15 12.11 13.96
CA VAL A 66 -3.25 12.42 15.08
C VAL A 66 -3.83 13.58 15.91
N ASN A 67 -4.30 14.64 15.26
CA ASN A 67 -4.96 15.75 15.94
C ASN A 67 -6.29 15.33 16.57
N PHE A 68 -7.07 14.47 15.91
CA PHE A 68 -8.34 13.99 16.45
C PHE A 68 -8.12 13.16 17.72
N THR A 69 -7.17 12.23 17.70
CA THR A 69 -6.82 11.45 18.89
C THR A 69 -6.28 12.34 20.00
N ARG A 70 -5.42 13.32 19.67
CA ARG A 70 -4.91 14.30 20.64
C ARG A 70 -6.03 15.14 21.26
N ALA A 71 -7.03 15.52 20.48
CA ALA A 71 -8.20 16.26 20.94
C ALA A 71 -9.06 15.43 21.91
N LEU A 72 -9.31 14.16 21.60
CA LEU A 72 -10.04 13.25 22.48
C LEU A 72 -9.33 13.06 23.82
N VAL A 73 -8.00 12.92 23.83
CA VAL A 73 -7.20 12.87 25.07
C VAL A 73 -7.29 14.18 25.83
N ALA A 74 -7.23 15.32 25.15
CA ALA A 74 -7.33 16.63 25.77
C ALA A 74 -8.68 16.88 26.45
N LEU A 75 -9.75 16.15 26.11
CA LEU A 75 -11.03 16.22 26.83
C LEU A 75 -10.87 15.87 28.32
N PHE A 76 -9.86 15.08 28.69
CA PHE A 76 -9.52 14.74 30.06
C PHE A 76 -8.49 15.68 30.70
N GLU A 77 -7.93 16.62 29.95
CA GLU A 77 -6.87 17.53 30.39
C GLU A 77 -7.38 18.98 30.49
N ASN A 78 -7.90 19.51 29.38
CA ASN A 78 -8.20 20.93 29.19
C ASN A 78 -9.14 21.13 27.98
N ARG A 79 -10.30 21.76 28.20
CA ARG A 79 -11.31 22.03 27.14
C ARG A 79 -10.76 22.87 25.99
N GLU A 80 -10.00 23.92 26.28
CA GLU A 80 -9.39 24.79 25.29
C GLU A 80 -8.37 24.04 24.42
N LEU A 81 -7.59 23.16 25.04
CA LEU A 81 -6.64 22.32 24.33
C LEU A 81 -7.34 21.32 23.40
N ALA A 82 -8.43 20.71 23.86
CA ALA A 82 -9.26 19.83 23.03
C ALA A 82 -9.84 20.60 21.83
N ALA A 83 -10.41 21.78 22.09
CA ALA A 83 -10.97 22.63 21.04
C ALA A 83 -9.90 23.00 19.99
N LYS A 84 -8.70 23.38 20.42
CA LYS A 84 -7.59 23.70 19.51
C LYS A 84 -7.25 22.54 18.58
N HIS A 85 -7.20 21.30 19.08
CA HIS A 85 -6.90 20.15 18.23
C HIS A 85 -8.08 19.77 17.32
N PHE A 86 -9.33 19.84 17.79
CA PHE A 86 -10.50 19.66 16.92
C PHE A 86 -10.56 20.69 15.79
N GLN A 87 -10.23 21.96 16.07
CA GLN A 87 -10.10 23.00 15.05
C GLN A 87 -9.03 22.65 14.00
N LYS A 88 -7.89 22.11 14.43
CA LYS A 88 -6.84 21.64 13.50
C LYS A 88 -7.35 20.52 12.60
N VAL A 89 -8.12 19.56 13.12
CA VAL A 89 -8.73 18.49 12.30
C VAL A 89 -9.59 19.08 11.19
N VAL A 90 -10.46 20.04 11.54
CA VAL A 90 -11.32 20.72 10.57
C VAL A 90 -10.50 21.51 9.53
N ALA A 91 -9.41 22.15 9.95
CA ALA A 91 -8.53 22.88 9.04
C ALA A 91 -7.77 21.96 8.07
N ILE A 92 -7.28 20.82 8.55
CA ILE A 92 -6.49 19.86 7.76
C ILE A 92 -7.37 19.11 6.76
N ALA A 93 -8.54 18.63 7.21
CA ALA A 93 -9.39 17.74 6.43
C ALA A 93 -10.88 18.11 6.55
N PRO A 94 -11.31 19.30 6.05
CA PRO A 94 -12.64 19.86 6.32
C PRO A 94 -13.81 19.01 5.84
N LYS A 95 -13.59 18.13 4.86
CA LYS A 95 -14.61 17.24 4.30
C LYS A 95 -14.58 15.83 4.91
N SER A 96 -13.68 15.55 5.86
CA SER A 96 -13.56 14.24 6.46
C SER A 96 -14.67 13.99 7.49
N ARG A 97 -14.94 12.72 7.75
CA ARG A 97 -15.84 12.33 8.85
C ARG A 97 -15.31 12.82 10.20
N LEU A 98 -13.99 12.89 10.37
CA LEU A 98 -13.38 13.41 11.59
C LEU A 98 -13.66 14.91 11.76
N ALA A 99 -13.66 15.70 10.68
CA ALA A 99 -14.02 17.11 10.74
C ALA A 99 -15.48 17.31 11.15
N LEU A 100 -16.42 16.50 10.61
CA LEU A 100 -17.81 16.53 11.04
C LEU A 100 -17.97 16.23 12.53
N THR A 101 -17.32 15.17 13.03
CA THR A 101 -17.33 14.83 14.46
C THR A 101 -16.67 15.92 15.30
N SER A 102 -15.58 16.52 14.82
CA SER A 102 -14.86 17.60 15.50
C SER A 102 -15.71 18.85 15.65
N LEU A 103 -16.51 19.20 14.64
CA LEU A 103 -17.45 20.32 14.72
C LEU A 103 -18.52 20.11 15.79
N LEU A 104 -19.00 18.87 15.97
CA LEU A 104 -19.94 18.54 17.04
C LEU A 104 -19.29 18.70 18.42
N TRP A 105 -18.06 18.23 18.58
CA TRP A 105 -17.29 18.41 19.81
C TRP A 105 -17.04 19.88 20.13
N LEU A 106 -16.68 20.71 19.16
CA LEU A 106 -16.48 22.14 19.36
C LEU A 106 -17.76 22.80 19.88
N ARG A 107 -18.91 22.47 19.28
CA ARG A 107 -20.22 22.98 19.72
C ARG A 107 -20.57 22.52 21.13
N LEU A 108 -20.19 21.31 21.52
CA LEU A 108 -20.39 20.78 22.87
C LEU A 108 -19.45 21.44 23.90
N LEU A 109 -18.20 21.69 23.52
CA LEU A 109 -17.20 22.35 24.37
C LEU A 109 -17.55 23.83 24.64
N GLU A 110 -18.18 24.50 23.68
CA GLU A 110 -18.66 25.89 23.81
C GLU A 110 -19.89 26.02 24.73
N ASN A 111 -20.87 25.13 24.56
CA ASN A 111 -22.16 25.24 25.26
C ASN A 111 -22.21 24.47 26.59
N GLY A 112 -21.24 23.59 26.84
CA GLY A 112 -21.23 22.69 27.99
C GLY A 112 -22.37 21.65 27.94
N TRP A 113 -22.50 20.89 29.03
CA TRP A 113 -23.66 20.04 29.22
C TRP A 113 -24.90 20.91 29.44
N SER A 114 -25.97 20.66 28.69
CA SER A 114 -27.23 21.34 28.97
C SER A 114 -27.92 20.67 30.17
N PRO A 115 -28.41 21.45 31.16
CA PRO A 115 -29.09 20.92 32.34
C PRO A 115 -30.33 20.06 32.02
N PHE A 116 -30.89 20.22 30.81
CA PHE A 116 -32.07 19.49 30.34
C PHE A 116 -31.77 18.03 29.96
N TRP A 117 -30.52 17.70 29.65
CA TRP A 117 -30.10 16.37 29.19
C TRP A 117 -29.34 15.65 30.28
N GLY A 118 -30.01 15.47 31.44
CA GLY A 118 -29.56 14.61 32.56
C GLY A 118 -28.04 14.51 32.70
N GLU A 119 -27.41 15.51 33.31
CA GLU A 119 -25.95 15.71 33.43
C GLU A 119 -25.14 14.48 33.87
N GLY A 120 -25.77 13.45 34.45
CA GLY A 120 -25.12 12.20 34.85
C GLY A 120 -25.03 11.13 33.75
N LEU A 121 -26.17 10.58 33.31
CA LEU A 121 -26.19 9.39 32.45
C LEU A 121 -25.62 9.66 31.06
N PHE A 122 -25.93 10.82 30.47
CA PHE A 122 -25.45 11.14 29.13
C PHE A 122 -23.97 11.52 29.15
N ALA A 123 -23.49 12.15 30.22
CA ALA A 123 -22.07 12.44 30.40
C ALA A 123 -21.26 11.14 30.55
N GLU A 124 -21.73 10.19 31.36
CA GLU A 124 -21.09 8.88 31.54
C GLU A 124 -21.08 8.06 30.25
N ALA A 125 -22.22 7.99 29.54
CA ALA A 125 -22.30 7.31 28.25
C ALA A 125 -21.37 7.93 27.19
N THR A 126 -21.29 9.27 27.18
CA THR A 126 -20.39 9.99 26.26
C THR A 126 -18.93 9.79 26.64
N GLU A 127 -18.59 9.75 27.93
CA GLU A 127 -17.23 9.43 28.38
C GLU A 127 -16.84 8.02 27.93
N ARG A 128 -17.72 7.03 28.11
CA ARG A 128 -17.47 5.66 27.65
C ARG A 128 -17.27 5.60 26.14
N LEU A 129 -18.08 6.35 25.39
CA LEU A 129 -17.93 6.48 23.94
C LEU A 129 -16.59 7.12 23.54
N VAL A 130 -16.14 8.16 24.25
CA VAL A 130 -14.83 8.78 24.00
C VAL A 130 -13.70 7.77 24.19
N ARG A 131 -13.79 6.93 25.23
CA ARG A 131 -12.84 5.85 25.49
C ARG A 131 -12.83 4.83 24.35
N ASP A 132 -14.00 4.38 23.90
CA ASP A 132 -14.11 3.44 22.77
C ASP A 132 -13.61 4.06 21.45
N LEU A 133 -13.87 5.36 21.24
CA LEU A 133 -13.36 6.10 20.09
C LEU A 133 -11.83 6.21 20.14
N LEU A 134 -11.24 6.46 21.32
CA LEU A 134 -9.79 6.48 21.49
C LEU A 134 -9.15 5.13 21.15
N ASP A 135 -9.72 4.03 21.64
CA ASP A 135 -9.23 2.68 21.33
C ASP A 135 -9.30 2.39 19.82
N ARG A 136 -10.43 2.75 19.19
CA ARG A 136 -10.61 2.60 17.75
C ARG A 136 -9.60 3.42 16.95
N GLU A 137 -9.38 4.69 17.31
CA GLU A 137 -8.43 5.56 16.60
C GLU A 137 -6.99 5.09 16.80
N LEU A 138 -6.64 4.57 17.98
CA LEU A 138 -5.32 3.98 18.22
C LEU A 138 -5.09 2.73 17.37
N LEU A 139 -6.11 1.89 17.17
CA LEU A 139 -6.05 0.75 16.25
C LEU A 139 -5.88 1.22 14.80
N LEU A 140 -6.62 2.25 14.37
CA LEU A 140 -6.47 2.82 13.03
C LEU A 140 -5.05 3.37 12.81
N GLN A 141 -4.48 4.05 13.81
CA GLN A 141 -3.09 4.54 13.75
C GLN A 141 -2.09 3.38 13.59
N GLN A 142 -2.27 2.27 14.31
CA GLN A 142 -1.41 1.08 14.16
C GLN A 142 -1.55 0.46 12.76
N LEU A 143 -2.77 0.36 12.23
CA LEU A 143 -3.02 -0.17 10.90
C LEU A 143 -2.39 0.71 9.80
N MET A 144 -2.39 2.03 9.96
CA MET A 144 -1.70 2.93 9.02
C MET A 144 -0.20 2.67 8.99
N VAL A 145 0.44 2.47 10.16
CA VAL A 145 1.87 2.12 10.24
C VAL A 145 2.16 0.77 9.58
N VAL A 146 1.33 -0.25 9.83
CA VAL A 146 1.49 -1.57 9.19
C VAL A 146 1.36 -1.44 7.68
N LYS A 147 0.36 -0.70 7.19
CA LYS A 147 0.16 -0.46 5.76
C LYS A 147 1.38 0.22 5.11
N GLU A 148 2.02 1.16 5.79
CA GLU A 148 3.25 1.81 5.30
C GLU A 148 4.42 0.82 5.22
N LEU A 149 4.59 -0.03 6.24
CA LEU A 149 5.61 -1.07 6.25
C LEU A 149 5.37 -2.10 5.13
N ASP A 150 4.12 -2.50 4.93
CA ASP A 150 3.74 -3.43 3.85
C ASP A 150 4.03 -2.80 2.49
N ALA A 151 3.66 -1.53 2.27
CA ALA A 151 3.96 -0.83 1.02
C ALA A 151 5.48 -0.73 0.77
N ALA A 152 6.28 -0.42 1.79
CA ALA A 152 7.73 -0.38 1.68
C ALA A 152 8.33 -1.77 1.38
N SER A 153 7.76 -2.83 1.96
CA SER A 153 8.21 -4.21 1.72
C SER A 153 7.91 -4.68 0.29
N VAL A 154 6.74 -4.35 -0.24
CA VAL A 154 6.34 -4.65 -1.62
C VAL A 154 7.27 -3.92 -2.59
N GLU A 155 7.52 -2.64 -2.36
CA GLU A 155 8.41 -1.85 -3.22
C GLU A 155 9.86 -2.37 -3.18
N ALA A 156 10.33 -2.90 -2.04
CA ALA A 156 11.64 -3.54 -1.93
C ALA A 156 11.71 -4.85 -2.73
N LEU A 157 10.66 -5.69 -2.64
CA LEU A 157 10.57 -6.93 -3.40
C LEU A 157 10.49 -6.69 -4.90
N GLU A 158 9.73 -5.69 -5.35
CA GLU A 158 9.66 -5.29 -6.76
C GLU A 158 11.02 -4.86 -7.30
N ARG A 159 11.81 -4.11 -6.51
CA ARG A 159 13.19 -3.76 -6.86
C ARG A 159 14.07 -5.00 -6.98
N GLU A 160 13.97 -5.94 -6.03
CA GLU A 160 14.76 -7.17 -6.09
C GLU A 160 14.39 -8.03 -7.31
N LEU A 161 13.10 -8.18 -7.61
CA LEU A 161 12.62 -8.89 -8.79
C LEU A 161 13.09 -8.20 -10.08
N SER A 162 13.07 -6.87 -10.15
CA SER A 162 13.61 -6.13 -11.28
C SER A 162 15.11 -6.37 -11.46
N ILE A 163 15.88 -6.42 -10.38
CA ILE A 163 17.33 -6.67 -10.43
C ILE A 163 17.59 -8.11 -10.91
N ARG A 164 16.89 -9.09 -10.33
CA ARG A 164 17.00 -10.50 -10.75
C ARG A 164 16.59 -10.67 -12.21
N GLY A 165 15.54 -9.98 -12.67
CA GLY A 165 15.13 -9.99 -14.08
C GLY A 165 16.24 -9.50 -15.01
N LYS A 166 16.89 -8.38 -14.68
CA LYS A 166 18.05 -7.88 -15.46
C LYS A 166 19.24 -8.84 -15.44
N GLN A 167 19.52 -9.47 -14.30
CA GLN A 167 20.58 -10.47 -14.17
C GLN A 167 20.28 -11.71 -15.03
N LEU A 168 19.04 -12.18 -15.06
CA LEU A 168 18.62 -13.30 -15.91
C LEU A 168 18.75 -12.95 -17.39
N GLU A 169 18.39 -11.73 -17.79
CA GLU A 169 18.55 -11.26 -19.16
C GLU A 169 20.03 -11.20 -19.57
N GLU A 170 20.89 -10.67 -18.72
CA GLU A 170 22.35 -10.63 -18.97
C GLU A 170 22.95 -12.03 -19.09
N LEU A 171 22.54 -12.95 -18.21
CA LEU A 171 22.95 -14.36 -18.29
C LEU A 171 22.43 -15.04 -19.57
N SER A 172 21.24 -14.68 -20.03
CA SER A 172 20.67 -15.18 -21.29
C SER A 172 21.49 -14.72 -22.49
N ILE A 173 21.77 -13.41 -22.60
CA ILE A 173 22.59 -12.83 -23.68
C ILE A 173 23.99 -13.46 -23.69
N LYS A 174 24.62 -13.60 -22.52
CA LYS A 174 25.94 -14.23 -22.38
C LYS A 174 25.93 -15.71 -22.78
N ARG A 175 24.79 -16.40 -22.69
CA ARG A 175 24.64 -17.79 -23.11
C ARG A 175 24.34 -17.93 -24.60
N GLU A 176 23.57 -17.01 -25.17
CA GLU A 176 23.19 -17.04 -26.59
C GLU A 176 24.36 -16.68 -27.52
N ALA A 177 25.19 -15.70 -27.17
CA ALA A 177 26.36 -15.32 -27.97
C ALA A 177 27.34 -16.48 -28.29
N PRO A 178 27.84 -17.26 -27.31
CA PRO A 178 28.73 -18.38 -27.58
C PRO A 178 28.02 -19.57 -28.23
N ARG A 179 26.69 -19.71 -28.07
CA ARG A 179 25.91 -20.75 -28.77
C ARG A 179 25.81 -20.45 -30.26
N ALA A 180 25.52 -19.19 -30.61
CA ALA A 180 25.44 -18.76 -32.00
C ALA A 180 26.79 -18.90 -32.73
N GLU A 181 27.90 -18.60 -32.06
CA GLU A 181 29.24 -18.82 -32.62
C GLU A 181 29.58 -20.31 -32.78
N ALA A 182 29.24 -21.15 -31.79
CA ALA A 182 29.44 -22.59 -31.88
C ALA A 182 28.62 -23.22 -33.02
N ASP A 183 27.35 -22.83 -33.15
CA ASP A 183 26.47 -23.31 -34.22
C ASP A 183 26.96 -22.83 -35.61
N GLY A 184 27.47 -21.59 -35.70
CA GLY A 184 28.09 -21.06 -36.92
C GLY A 184 29.36 -21.82 -37.34
N ALA A 185 30.20 -22.19 -36.38
CA ALA A 185 31.41 -22.98 -36.65
C ALA A 185 31.06 -24.40 -37.13
N VAL A 186 30.05 -25.03 -36.53
CA VAL A 186 29.54 -26.35 -36.95
C VAL A 186 28.98 -26.26 -38.38
N LEU A 187 28.16 -25.25 -38.69
CA LEU A 187 27.63 -25.03 -40.05
C LEU A 187 28.74 -24.82 -41.08
N GLN A 188 29.78 -24.04 -40.77
CA GLN A 188 30.92 -23.87 -41.69
C GLN A 188 31.68 -25.19 -41.95
N SER A 189 31.86 -26.02 -40.92
CA SER A 189 32.51 -27.32 -41.08
C SER A 189 31.70 -28.26 -41.98
N LEU A 190 30.38 -28.31 -41.79
CA LEU A 190 29.46 -29.08 -42.62
C LEU A 190 29.48 -28.58 -44.07
N GLN A 191 29.46 -27.26 -44.28
CA GLN A 191 29.54 -26.65 -45.61
C GLN A 191 30.81 -27.08 -46.36
N ARG A 192 31.98 -27.07 -45.67
CA ARG A 192 33.23 -27.56 -46.26
C ARG A 192 33.14 -29.02 -46.63
N GLN A 193 32.64 -29.86 -45.72
CA GLN A 193 32.53 -31.29 -45.93
C GLN A 193 31.61 -31.62 -47.11
N VAL A 194 30.51 -30.88 -47.28
CA VAL A 194 29.64 -30.98 -48.46
C VAL A 194 30.40 -30.61 -49.73
N SER A 195 31.12 -29.48 -49.73
CA SER A 195 31.88 -29.05 -50.93
C SER A 195 32.99 -30.02 -51.33
N GLU A 196 33.66 -30.67 -50.37
CA GLU A 196 34.67 -31.69 -50.64
C GLU A 196 34.05 -32.96 -51.22
N ARG A 197 32.88 -33.36 -50.70
CA ARG A 197 32.12 -34.48 -51.24
C ARG A 197 31.64 -34.19 -52.66
N ASP A 198 31.18 -32.98 -52.94
CA ASP A 198 30.73 -32.57 -54.28
C ASP A 198 31.89 -32.62 -55.29
N LYS A 199 33.07 -32.11 -54.93
CA LYS A 199 34.28 -32.24 -55.77
C LYS A 199 34.64 -33.70 -56.03
N LYS A 200 34.50 -34.56 -55.02
CA LYS A 200 34.80 -35.98 -55.16
C LYS A 200 33.76 -36.69 -56.03
N ILE A 201 32.49 -36.27 -55.96
CA ILE A 201 31.44 -36.74 -56.85
C ILE A 201 31.75 -36.33 -58.28
N GLU A 202 32.16 -35.08 -58.51
CA GLU A 202 32.54 -34.59 -59.85
C GLU A 202 33.71 -35.37 -60.44
N GLU A 203 34.78 -35.58 -59.66
CA GLU A 203 35.93 -36.39 -60.07
C GLU A 203 35.51 -37.84 -60.42
N LEU A 204 34.74 -38.49 -59.55
CA LEU A 204 34.24 -39.84 -59.82
C LEU A 204 33.32 -39.88 -61.04
N THR A 205 32.53 -38.82 -61.27
CA THR A 205 31.66 -38.70 -62.44
C THR A 205 32.47 -38.59 -63.71
N ASN A 206 33.53 -37.76 -63.73
CA ASN A 206 34.45 -37.64 -64.85
C ASN A 206 35.15 -38.97 -65.17
N GLN A 207 35.58 -39.70 -64.13
CA GLN A 207 36.16 -41.03 -64.30
C GLN A 207 35.15 -42.02 -64.92
N LEU A 208 33.89 -41.95 -64.48
CA LEU A 208 32.81 -42.79 -65.01
C LEU A 208 32.51 -42.47 -66.47
N GLU A 209 32.51 -41.19 -66.86
CA GLU A 209 32.37 -40.76 -68.25
C GLU A 209 33.54 -41.21 -69.13
N ALA A 210 34.77 -41.11 -68.63
CA ALA A 210 35.96 -41.60 -69.32
C ALA A 210 35.90 -43.12 -69.55
N LEU A 211 35.54 -43.89 -68.51
CA LEU A 211 35.32 -45.33 -68.60
C LEU A 211 34.23 -45.68 -69.62
N LYS A 212 33.14 -44.92 -69.66
CA LYS A 212 32.05 -45.11 -70.63
C LYS A 212 32.51 -44.86 -72.08
N ARG A 213 33.36 -43.85 -72.32
CA ARG A 213 33.97 -43.62 -73.65
C ARG A 213 34.86 -44.79 -74.06
N ILE A 214 35.67 -45.32 -73.14
CA ILE A 214 36.51 -46.49 -73.41
C ILE A 214 35.66 -47.71 -73.75
N ASP A 215 34.59 -47.98 -72.99
CA ASP A 215 33.68 -49.11 -73.27
C ASP A 215 32.97 -48.95 -74.63
N GLN A 216 32.57 -47.74 -74.98
CA GLN A 216 31.96 -47.41 -76.27
C GLN A 216 32.95 -47.63 -77.43
N GLU A 217 34.20 -47.14 -77.32
CA GLU A 217 35.25 -47.36 -78.31
C GLU A 217 35.62 -48.84 -78.45
N MET A 218 35.67 -49.57 -77.33
CA MET A 218 35.85 -51.02 -77.30
C MET A 218 34.70 -51.73 -78.02
N ARG A 219 33.44 -51.38 -77.74
CA ARG A 219 32.25 -51.93 -78.42
C ARG A 219 32.26 -51.65 -79.92
N GLU A 220 32.70 -50.47 -80.33
CA GLU A 220 32.83 -50.10 -81.75
C GLU A 220 33.91 -50.95 -82.44
N LYS A 221 35.03 -51.22 -81.77
CA LYS A 221 36.08 -52.13 -82.25
C LYS A 221 35.69 -53.62 -82.23
N THR A 222 34.72 -54.00 -81.40
CA THR A 222 34.29 -55.41 -81.22
C THR A 222 33.03 -55.76 -82.02
N ARG A 223 32.60 -54.95 -83.00
CA ARG A 223 31.54 -55.39 -83.92
C ARG A 223 32.02 -56.60 -84.75
N PRO A 224 31.34 -57.76 -84.72
CA PRO A 224 31.77 -58.94 -85.45
C PRO A 224 31.61 -58.76 -86.96
N ILE A 225 32.65 -59.10 -87.73
CA ILE A 225 32.55 -59.36 -89.17
C ILE A 225 31.68 -60.61 -89.34
N ARG A 226 30.51 -60.45 -89.92
CA ARG A 226 29.62 -61.56 -90.29
C ARG A 226 30.26 -62.32 -91.47
N PRO A 227 30.52 -63.64 -91.39
CA PRO A 227 31.02 -64.38 -92.53
C PRO A 227 29.85 -64.73 -93.47
N SER A 228 30.03 -64.50 -94.77
CA SER A 228 29.12 -64.96 -95.82
C SER A 228 29.84 -66.05 -96.61
N THR A 229 29.44 -67.30 -96.38
CA THR A 229 29.76 -68.44 -97.26
C THR A 229 28.49 -68.82 -98.02
N ASN A 230 28.66 -69.06 -99.32
CA ASN A 230 27.90 -69.96 -100.24
C ASN A 230 27.74 -69.27 -101.60
N ALA A 231 27.83 -69.92 -102.76
CA ALA A 231 28.28 -71.23 -103.21
C ALA A 231 28.38 -71.14 -104.76
N ILE A 232 28.93 -72.16 -105.39
CA ILE A 232 29.40 -72.28 -106.78
C ILE A 232 28.23 -72.65 -107.77
N PRO A 233 28.45 -73.01 -109.06
CA PRO A 233 28.04 -72.33 -110.31
C PRO A 233 26.84 -73.03 -111.03
N PRO A 234 26.43 -72.64 -112.26
CA PRO A 234 27.10 -72.99 -113.53
C PRO A 234 27.43 -71.80 -114.44
#